data_AF-A0A1G4JEN7-F1
#
_entry.id   AF-A0A1G4JEN7-F1
#
_cell.length_a   1.000
_cell.length_b   1.000
_cell.length_c   1.000
_cell.angle_alpha   90.00
_cell.angle_beta   90.00
_cell.angle_gamma   90.00
#
_symmetry.space_group_name_H-M   'P 1'
#
loop_
_entity.id
_entity.type
_entity.pdbx_description
1 polymer ?
#
loop_
_entity_poly.entity_id
_entity_poly.type
_entity_poly.pdbx_seq_one_letter_code
_entity_poly.pdbx_strand_id
1 'polypeptide(L)'
;MSGWNEAHDPEGRTYYYHAETGETTWDKPSELYTELEQQLDKHGWKAGETEEGQIYYYNQETGQSSWEVPTFPESTESQLEVPAPVSVPAPANDDVVTETATSTKTETLDTTIQDASASKNVESYPLQSKLIESATKSRTDAERAFLQMLADHQIDSTWSFNRIISELSCSDPRYWCVDDDPLWKRKMFEQYLANRSEDQLLKEHSAVNKFKDAFRTMLEQNSKIHFYTRWTTAKRLFANEPIYKHSVVSEKTKRTVFQEYVDDLRKEHFGNVEKTRQRALSELQDYLNAIIPNKEQLIPWQELSSKYLFENSTRFTSNRHFQTLSKHDVLKQYVAMVETFSKQIMDEIERTKAANYTADRKARDRFRHLLSEHSKLIRCNSKWEDVYPLIKSEPRFKALLGRNGSSALDLFLDVVEEKALVMNAHHSVASQILVDNNYEWDADREINTKKLNELLRVHAHLLEIDDPDREILISKLLTERDQKLARQAEMEHRLLEQRKNYFNFLLQRVFSEARPKPASFDEAQEQLKNYAEYKDLADEETKRRLFEAFEPSKTASQLVGSTGTPNAPPPASKLPRKRQMTPVELDY
;
A
#
# COMPACT_ATOMS: atom_id res chain seq x y z
N MET A 1 17.15 19.23 -11.59
CA MET A 1 16.23 18.09 -11.50
C MET A 1 16.03 17.84 -10.01
N SER A 2 14.83 17.51 -9.56
CA SER A 2 14.64 17.18 -8.14
C SER A 2 15.48 15.94 -7.77
N GLY A 3 16.09 15.94 -6.59
CA GLY A 3 16.82 14.77 -6.07
C GLY A 3 15.91 13.74 -5.40
N TRP A 4 14.61 14.02 -5.31
CA TRP A 4 13.61 13.13 -4.71
C TRP A 4 13.25 11.98 -5.64
N ASN A 5 13.16 10.78 -5.07
CA ASN A 5 12.83 9.53 -5.76
C ASN A 5 11.73 8.80 -4.99
N GLU A 6 10.93 8.02 -5.69
CA GLU A 6 9.83 7.22 -5.12
C GLU A 6 10.31 5.79 -4.83
N ALA A 7 9.93 5.26 -3.67
CA ALA A 7 10.20 3.89 -3.23
C ALA A 7 8.95 3.27 -2.59
N HIS A 8 8.95 1.94 -2.45
CA HIS A 8 7.86 1.20 -1.83
C HIS A 8 8.41 0.30 -0.73
N ASP A 9 7.79 0.38 0.46
CA ASP A 9 8.12 -0.45 1.61
C ASP A 9 7.64 -1.90 1.41
N PRO A 10 8.15 -2.90 2.17
CA PRO A 10 7.74 -4.30 2.04
C PRO A 10 6.26 -4.57 2.40
N GLU A 11 5.55 -3.58 2.94
CA GLU A 11 4.10 -3.58 3.17
C GLU A 11 3.30 -2.95 2.01
N GLY A 12 3.95 -2.56 0.92
CA GLY A 12 3.33 -1.92 -0.25
C GLY A 12 3.05 -0.42 -0.09
N ARG A 13 3.48 0.20 1.01
CA ARG A 13 3.30 1.64 1.27
C ARG A 13 4.38 2.45 0.54
N THR A 14 3.96 3.42 -0.28
CA THR A 14 4.86 4.33 -1.00
C THR A 14 5.49 5.33 -0.03
N TYR A 15 6.79 5.63 -0.22
CA TYR A 15 7.51 6.70 0.45
C TYR A 15 8.51 7.35 -0.51
N TYR A 16 8.92 8.57 -0.20
CA TYR A 16 9.83 9.36 -1.03
C TYR A 16 11.16 9.54 -0.30
N TYR A 17 12.26 9.49 -1.04
CA TYR A 17 13.62 9.66 -0.48
C TYR A 17 14.46 10.60 -1.32
N HIS A 18 15.26 11.45 -0.67
CA HIS A 18 16.13 12.40 -1.35
C HIS A 18 17.53 11.79 -1.53
N ALA A 19 17.95 11.60 -2.77
CA ALA A 19 19.18 10.87 -3.09
C ALA A 19 20.48 11.59 -2.66
N GLU A 20 20.44 12.91 -2.45
CA GLU A 20 21.62 13.70 -2.07
C GLU A 20 21.73 13.98 -0.56
N THR A 21 20.61 13.97 0.19
CA THR A 21 20.60 14.22 1.66
C THR A 21 20.29 12.98 2.50
N GLY A 22 19.71 11.93 1.90
CA GLY A 22 19.30 10.71 2.61
C GLY A 22 18.01 10.87 3.43
N GLU A 23 17.31 11.99 3.30
CA GLU A 23 16.04 12.26 3.99
C GLU A 23 14.90 11.44 3.36
N THR A 24 13.92 11.04 4.19
CA THR A 24 12.73 10.27 3.76
C THR A 24 11.44 10.92 4.24
N THR A 25 10.42 10.96 3.38
CA THR A 25 9.09 11.49 3.69
C THR A 25 8.00 10.52 3.20
N TRP A 26 6.89 10.46 3.94
CA TRP A 26 5.70 9.72 3.51
C TRP A 26 4.82 10.56 2.58
N ASP A 27 4.77 11.87 2.82
CA ASP A 27 4.14 12.84 1.93
C ASP A 27 5.01 13.08 0.68
N LYS A 28 4.34 13.25 -0.48
CA LYS A 28 4.97 13.53 -1.77
C LYS A 28 5.63 14.92 -1.75
N PRO A 29 6.95 15.04 -1.95
CA PRO A 29 7.65 16.33 -2.00
C PRO A 29 7.08 17.24 -3.09
N SER A 30 6.97 18.53 -2.81
CA SER A 30 6.43 19.52 -3.76
C SER A 30 7.27 19.69 -5.04
N GLU A 31 8.54 19.28 -5.02
CA GLU A 31 9.40 19.21 -6.21
C GLU A 31 9.03 18.07 -7.17
N LEU A 32 8.27 17.06 -6.71
CA LEU A 32 7.72 15.97 -7.52
C LEU A 32 6.25 16.22 -7.92
N TYR A 33 5.69 17.40 -7.61
CA TYR A 33 4.38 17.79 -8.10
C TYR A 33 4.43 18.06 -9.62
N THR A 34 3.55 17.39 -10.35
CA THR A 34 3.22 17.63 -11.75
C THR A 34 2.78 19.10 -11.92
N GLU A 35 2.94 19.69 -13.11
CA GLU A 35 2.52 21.08 -13.37
C GLU A 35 1.06 21.35 -12.96
N LEU A 36 0.17 20.37 -13.16
CA LEU A 36 -1.21 20.40 -12.70
C LEU A 36 -1.35 20.40 -11.17
N GLU A 37 -0.59 19.55 -10.46
CA GLU A 37 -0.58 19.52 -8.99
C GLU A 37 -0.05 20.85 -8.41
N GLN A 38 0.95 21.47 -9.06
CA GLN A 38 1.45 22.80 -8.69
C GLN A 38 0.43 23.92 -8.95
N GLN A 39 -0.39 23.82 -10.01
CA GLN A 39 -1.49 24.76 -10.25
C GLN A 39 -2.61 24.60 -9.22
N LEU A 40 -2.94 23.37 -8.83
CA LEU A 40 -3.94 23.11 -7.79
C LEU A 40 -3.50 23.67 -6.44
N ASP A 41 -2.26 23.39 -5.99
CA ASP A 41 -1.75 23.84 -4.69
C ASP A 41 -1.67 25.39 -4.60
N LYS A 42 -1.30 26.07 -5.70
CA LYS A 42 -1.38 27.54 -5.85
C LYS A 42 -2.78 28.13 -5.69
N HIS A 43 -3.82 27.33 -5.89
CA HIS A 43 -5.23 27.72 -5.74
C HIS A 43 -5.91 27.03 -4.55
N GLY A 44 -5.14 26.48 -3.60
CA GLY A 44 -5.65 25.83 -2.39
C GLY A 44 -6.33 24.47 -2.61
N TRP A 45 -6.24 23.90 -3.82
CA TRP A 45 -6.75 22.58 -4.15
C TRP A 45 -5.66 21.50 -3.98
N LYS A 46 -6.06 20.30 -3.57
CA LYS A 46 -5.18 19.13 -3.50
C LYS A 46 -5.90 17.90 -4.06
N ALA A 47 -5.12 17.00 -4.65
CA ALA A 47 -5.59 15.67 -4.99
C ALA A 47 -5.60 14.78 -3.75
N GLY A 48 -6.60 13.92 -3.63
CA GLY A 48 -6.64 12.78 -2.71
C GLY A 48 -7.06 11.54 -3.47
N GLU A 49 -6.60 10.37 -3.03
CA GLU A 49 -6.99 9.08 -3.60
C GLU A 49 -7.90 8.35 -2.60
N THR A 50 -8.97 7.72 -3.09
CA THR A 50 -9.86 6.89 -2.27
C THR A 50 -9.34 5.46 -2.13
N GLU A 51 -9.89 4.70 -1.19
CA GLU A 51 -9.60 3.25 -1.02
C GLU A 51 -9.92 2.40 -2.27
N GLU A 52 -10.67 2.96 -3.24
CA GLU A 52 -10.97 2.33 -4.55
C GLU A 52 -10.03 2.79 -5.69
N GLY A 53 -8.99 3.58 -5.40
CA GLY A 53 -8.05 4.10 -6.40
C GLY A 53 -8.61 5.23 -7.28
N GLN A 54 -9.67 5.90 -6.83
CA GLN A 54 -10.29 7.02 -7.55
C GLN A 54 -9.75 8.34 -6.99
N ILE A 55 -9.15 9.16 -7.85
CA ILE A 55 -8.63 10.49 -7.49
C ILE A 55 -9.79 11.49 -7.42
N TYR A 56 -9.85 12.25 -6.34
CA TYR A 56 -10.73 13.40 -6.16
C TYR A 56 -9.93 14.65 -5.81
N TYR A 57 -10.44 15.82 -6.15
CA TYR A 57 -9.83 17.11 -5.86
C TYR A 57 -10.61 17.81 -4.76
N TYR A 58 -9.93 18.28 -3.72
CA TYR A 58 -10.57 19.00 -2.62
C TYR A 58 -9.83 20.30 -2.31
N ASN A 59 -10.59 21.36 -2.01
CA ASN A 59 -10.04 22.67 -1.69
C ASN A 59 -9.95 22.86 -0.18
N GLN A 60 -8.75 23.12 0.33
CA GLN A 60 -8.51 23.25 1.77
C GLN A 60 -9.04 24.57 2.37
N GLU A 61 -9.24 25.62 1.57
CA GLU A 61 -9.76 26.91 2.04
C GLU A 61 -11.30 26.99 2.05
N THR A 62 -11.96 26.33 1.10
CA THR A 62 -13.43 26.39 0.90
C THR A 62 -14.15 25.10 1.28
N GLY A 63 -13.43 24.00 1.56
CA GLY A 63 -13.99 22.71 1.94
C GLY A 63 -14.74 21.97 0.83
N GLN A 64 -14.69 22.46 -0.42
CA GLN A 64 -15.35 21.86 -1.56
C GLN A 64 -14.57 20.65 -2.10
N SER A 65 -15.28 19.63 -2.59
CA SER A 65 -14.69 18.49 -3.30
C SER A 65 -15.32 18.29 -4.68
N SER A 66 -14.52 17.82 -5.63
CA SER A 66 -14.86 17.61 -7.03
C SER A 66 -14.19 16.34 -7.56
N TRP A 67 -14.91 15.57 -8.38
CA TRP A 67 -14.35 14.43 -9.13
C TRP A 67 -13.76 14.85 -10.48
N GLU A 68 -14.02 16.08 -10.92
CA GLU A 68 -13.46 16.68 -12.12
C GLU A 68 -12.39 17.71 -11.74
N VAL A 69 -11.35 17.85 -12.56
CA VAL A 69 -10.27 18.82 -12.37
C VAL A 69 -10.85 20.25 -12.36
N PRO A 70 -10.67 21.04 -11.28
CA PRO A 70 -11.15 22.42 -11.24
C PRO A 70 -10.54 23.25 -12.38
N THR A 71 -11.40 23.86 -13.21
CA THR A 71 -10.94 24.63 -14.37
C THR A 71 -10.49 26.04 -13.94
N PHE A 72 -9.18 26.27 -13.89
CA PHE A 72 -8.60 27.58 -13.60
C PHE A 72 -8.57 28.46 -14.87
N PRO A 73 -8.95 29.75 -14.78
CA PRO A 73 -9.23 30.61 -15.94
C PRO A 73 -7.99 31.15 -16.68
N GLU A 74 -6.80 30.57 -16.48
CA GLU A 74 -5.55 30.96 -17.15
C GLU A 74 -5.11 29.96 -18.24
N SER A 75 -5.81 28.82 -18.38
CA SER A 75 -5.53 27.78 -19.37
C SER A 75 -6.17 28.05 -20.74
N THR A 76 -5.80 29.15 -21.40
CA THR A 76 -6.34 29.51 -22.73
C THR A 76 -5.25 29.80 -23.77
N GLU A 77 -4.70 28.76 -24.42
CA GLU A 77 -4.27 28.83 -25.84
C GLU A 77 -3.89 27.45 -26.43
N SER A 78 -4.81 26.81 -27.19
CA SER A 78 -4.53 26.02 -28.42
C SER A 78 -5.77 25.30 -28.98
N GLN A 79 -6.02 25.44 -30.30
CA GLN A 79 -6.88 24.61 -31.18
C GLN A 79 -8.41 24.60 -30.85
N LEU A 80 -9.36 25.23 -31.56
CA LEU A 80 -9.64 25.37 -33.02
C LEU A 80 -9.70 24.00 -33.75
N GLU A 81 -10.67 23.62 -34.59
CA GLU A 81 -12.03 24.09 -35.03
C GLU A 81 -12.58 22.99 -36.01
N VAL A 82 -13.83 22.73 -36.46
CA VAL A 82 -15.28 23.16 -36.39
C VAL A 82 -16.11 21.87 -36.80
N PRO A 83 -17.44 21.81 -37.14
CA PRO A 83 -18.65 22.63 -36.87
C PRO A 83 -19.90 21.83 -36.37
N ALA A 84 -21.02 22.52 -36.11
CA ALA A 84 -22.36 21.97 -35.77
C ALA A 84 -23.25 21.72 -37.04
N PRO A 85 -24.53 21.25 -36.99
CA PRO A 85 -25.70 21.79 -36.24
C PRO A 85 -26.54 20.68 -35.50
N VAL A 86 -27.74 20.83 -34.89
CA VAL A 86 -28.87 21.78 -35.06
C VAL A 86 -29.74 21.95 -33.78
N SER A 87 -30.54 23.03 -33.76
CA SER A 87 -31.88 23.21 -33.11
C SER A 87 -32.04 23.30 -31.58
N VAL A 88 -32.19 24.55 -31.14
CA VAL A 88 -33.07 25.08 -30.05
C VAL A 88 -34.56 24.77 -30.43
N PRO A 89 -35.53 24.47 -29.52
CA PRO A 89 -35.86 25.31 -28.35
C PRO A 89 -36.32 24.66 -27.02
N ALA A 90 -36.34 25.51 -26.00
CA ALA A 90 -37.04 25.42 -24.71
C ALA A 90 -38.60 25.43 -24.89
N PRO A 91 -39.48 25.24 -23.86
CA PRO A 91 -39.21 25.54 -22.44
C PRO A 91 -39.90 24.67 -21.33
N ALA A 92 -39.57 25.04 -20.09
CA ALA A 92 -40.40 25.08 -18.88
C ALA A 92 -40.57 23.84 -17.95
N ASN A 93 -40.07 24.01 -16.71
CA ASN A 93 -40.80 23.88 -15.41
C ASN A 93 -41.37 22.50 -14.96
N ASP A 94 -41.04 21.92 -13.79
CA ASP A 94 -40.50 22.46 -12.51
C ASP A 94 -39.91 21.33 -11.63
N ASP A 95 -39.29 21.72 -10.52
CA ASP A 95 -39.38 21.10 -9.16
C ASP A 95 -38.69 19.76 -8.83
N VAL A 96 -38.34 19.45 -7.57
CA VAL A 96 -37.81 20.20 -6.38
C VAL A 96 -37.49 19.16 -5.28
N VAL A 97 -37.19 19.57 -4.03
CA VAL A 97 -36.98 18.74 -2.80
C VAL A 97 -35.57 18.13 -2.75
N THR A 98 -34.52 18.73 -2.14
CA THR A 98 -34.30 19.20 -0.75
C THR A 98 -34.01 18.09 0.27
N GLU A 99 -32.84 18.12 0.93
CA GLU A 99 -32.73 17.96 2.39
C GLU A 99 -31.34 18.31 2.98
N THR A 100 -31.34 18.54 4.31
CA THR A 100 -30.22 18.49 5.28
C THR A 100 -28.87 19.21 5.02
N ALA A 101 -28.75 20.37 5.66
CA ALA A 101 -27.81 20.69 6.76
C ALA A 101 -26.27 20.51 6.61
N THR A 102 -25.57 21.62 6.89
CA THR A 102 -24.16 21.70 7.35
C THR A 102 -24.15 22.58 8.61
N SER A 103 -24.12 22.01 9.81
CA SER A 103 -22.91 21.70 10.61
C SER A 103 -22.16 22.92 11.16
N THR A 104 -22.30 23.11 12.46
CA THR A 104 -21.43 23.94 13.32
C THR A 104 -20.02 23.37 13.45
N LYS A 105 -19.01 24.24 13.51
CA LYS A 105 -17.82 24.20 14.41
C LYS A 105 -16.86 25.33 14.02
N THR A 106 -16.00 25.96 14.84
CA THR A 106 -15.77 26.21 16.28
C THR A 106 -14.40 26.91 16.33
N GLU A 107 -14.17 27.82 17.28
CA GLU A 107 -12.94 28.05 18.08
C GLU A 107 -13.08 29.47 18.71
N THR A 108 -13.29 29.63 20.03
CA THR A 108 -12.36 29.52 21.18
C THR A 108 -11.23 30.57 21.22
N LEU A 109 -11.39 31.60 22.05
CA LEU A 109 -10.62 31.77 23.31
C LEU A 109 -11.00 33.07 24.06
N ASP A 110 -10.71 33.05 25.36
CA ASP A 110 -10.46 34.15 26.32
C ASP A 110 -11.08 35.55 26.13
N THR A 111 -11.84 35.97 27.15
CA THR A 111 -11.33 36.94 28.14
C THR A 111 -12.19 36.93 29.41
N THR A 112 -11.55 36.69 30.56
CA THR A 112 -12.13 36.85 31.89
C THR A 112 -12.21 38.33 32.28
N ILE A 113 -13.33 38.76 32.88
CA ILE A 113 -13.35 39.78 33.95
C ILE A 113 -14.59 39.53 34.82
N GLN A 114 -14.35 39.34 36.13
CA GLN A 114 -15.37 39.48 37.18
C GLN A 114 -15.31 40.91 37.74
N ASP A 115 -16.41 41.35 38.33
CA ASP A 115 -16.50 42.34 39.41
C ASP A 115 -15.62 43.61 39.36
N ALA A 116 -16.26 44.76 39.16
CA ALA A 116 -16.10 45.86 40.13
C ALA A 116 -17.30 46.81 40.15
N SER A 117 -17.91 46.93 41.33
CA SER A 117 -18.87 47.94 41.77
C SER A 117 -18.58 49.40 41.36
N ALA A 118 -19.63 50.19 41.06
CA ALA A 118 -20.20 51.19 42.01
C ALA A 118 -21.13 52.22 41.34
N SER A 119 -22.00 52.84 42.16
CA SER A 119 -22.71 54.13 41.93
C SER A 119 -23.46 54.34 40.60
N LYS A 120 -24.79 54.17 40.56
CA LYS A 120 -25.85 55.11 41.04
C LYS A 120 -26.09 56.34 40.15
N ASN A 121 -27.37 56.45 39.75
CA ASN A 121 -28.14 57.68 39.56
C ASN A 121 -27.87 58.53 38.28
N VAL A 122 -28.69 58.28 37.26
CA VAL A 122 -29.22 59.33 36.36
C VAL A 122 -30.75 59.22 36.41
N GLU A 123 -31.44 60.35 36.40
CA GLU A 123 -32.83 60.44 36.85
C GLU A 123 -33.86 59.84 35.88
N SER A 124 -34.75 59.01 36.42
CA SER A 124 -36.00 58.66 35.77
C SER A 124 -36.99 59.81 35.95
N TYR A 125 -37.38 60.47 34.86
CA TYR A 125 -38.47 61.44 34.83
C TYR A 125 -39.80 60.75 34.46
N PRO A 126 -40.71 60.49 35.41
CA PRO A 126 -42.02 59.91 35.11
C PRO A 126 -42.94 60.96 34.48
N LEU A 127 -42.91 61.05 33.14
CA LEU A 127 -43.88 61.85 32.36
C LEU A 127 -45.26 61.18 32.38
N GLN A 128 -46.01 61.38 33.48
CA GLN A 128 -47.40 60.95 33.63
C GLN A 128 -48.36 61.81 32.79
N SER A 129 -48.33 61.66 31.47
CA SER A 129 -49.36 62.21 30.57
C SER A 129 -50.61 61.32 30.56
N LYS A 130 -51.55 61.58 31.48
CA LYS A 130 -52.89 60.95 31.46
C LYS A 130 -53.66 61.38 30.21
N LEU A 131 -53.77 60.52 29.20
CA LEU A 131 -54.71 60.72 28.07
C LEU A 131 -55.27 59.45 27.41
N ILE A 132 -54.71 58.25 27.69
CA ILE A 132 -55.35 56.96 27.34
C ILE A 132 -55.27 56.05 28.57
N GLU A 133 -56.40 55.69 29.15
CA GLU A 133 -56.49 54.62 30.16
C GLU A 133 -56.54 53.27 29.45
N SER A 134 -55.37 52.68 29.20
CA SER A 134 -55.27 51.24 28.96
C SER A 134 -54.67 50.58 30.21
N ALA A 135 -55.36 49.58 30.76
CA ALA A 135 -54.89 48.90 31.96
C ALA A 135 -53.72 47.98 31.60
N THR A 136 -52.55 48.20 32.21
CA THR A 136 -51.35 47.38 32.02
C THR A 136 -51.61 45.97 32.54
N LYS A 137 -51.89 45.06 31.60
CA LYS A 137 -52.09 43.64 31.89
C LYS A 137 -50.75 42.92 32.05
N SER A 138 -50.79 41.67 32.52
CA SER A 138 -49.61 40.79 32.48
C SER A 138 -49.06 40.71 31.06
N ARG A 139 -47.72 40.73 30.93
CA ARG A 139 -46.99 40.76 29.65
C ARG A 139 -47.52 39.73 28.64
N THR A 140 -47.78 38.50 29.09
CA THR A 140 -48.27 37.41 28.24
C THR A 140 -49.76 37.48 27.89
N ASP A 141 -50.56 38.32 28.57
CA ASP A 141 -51.94 38.63 28.17
C ASP A 141 -51.98 39.81 27.19
N ALA A 142 -51.08 40.80 27.36
CA ALA A 142 -50.86 41.87 26.39
C ALA A 142 -50.36 41.30 25.03
N GLU A 143 -49.40 40.38 25.05
CA GLU A 143 -48.95 39.62 23.87
C GLU A 143 -50.12 38.95 23.14
N ARG A 144 -50.99 38.22 23.86
CA ARG A 144 -52.16 37.56 23.26
C ARG A 144 -53.18 38.56 22.72
N ALA A 145 -53.48 39.64 23.44
CA ALA A 145 -54.42 40.67 23.00
C ALA A 145 -53.95 41.36 21.70
N PHE A 146 -52.64 41.58 21.56
CA PHE A 146 -52.02 42.14 20.36
C PHE A 146 -52.02 41.13 19.20
N LEU A 147 -51.58 39.89 19.41
CA LEU A 147 -51.64 38.84 18.38
C LEU A 147 -53.07 38.55 17.93
N GLN A 148 -54.05 38.63 18.83
CA GLN A 148 -55.47 38.55 18.50
C GLN A 148 -55.95 39.76 17.69
N MET A 149 -55.55 40.99 18.04
CA MET A 149 -55.84 42.19 17.25
C MET A 149 -55.29 42.07 15.81
N LEU A 150 -54.05 41.58 15.63
CA LEU A 150 -53.47 41.31 14.30
C LEU A 150 -54.31 40.29 13.49
N ALA A 151 -54.87 39.28 14.17
CA ALA A 151 -55.71 38.26 13.56
C ALA A 151 -57.14 38.73 13.25
N ASP A 152 -57.77 39.47 14.17
CA ASP A 152 -59.12 40.04 14.02
C ASP A 152 -59.14 41.03 12.83
N HIS A 153 -58.07 41.81 12.64
CA HIS A 153 -57.88 42.72 11.49
C HIS A 153 -57.33 42.04 10.22
N GLN A 154 -57.13 40.71 10.23
CA GLN A 154 -56.65 39.90 9.10
C GLN A 154 -55.35 40.42 8.45
N ILE A 155 -54.40 40.88 9.24
CA ILE A 155 -53.17 41.48 8.76
C ILE A 155 -52.29 40.41 8.09
N ASP A 156 -51.88 40.69 6.84
CA ASP A 156 -51.09 39.80 5.99
C ASP A 156 -49.71 40.38 5.63
N SER A 157 -48.95 39.67 4.80
CA SER A 157 -47.59 40.06 4.37
C SER A 157 -47.53 41.30 3.47
N THR A 158 -48.68 41.89 3.08
CA THR A 158 -48.72 43.18 2.36
C THR A 158 -48.71 44.39 3.30
N TRP A 159 -48.88 44.19 4.61
CA TRP A 159 -48.85 45.25 5.61
C TRP A 159 -47.43 45.54 6.10
N SER A 160 -47.00 46.80 6.03
CA SER A 160 -45.80 47.26 6.72
C SER A 160 -46.09 47.63 8.16
N PHE A 161 -45.12 47.47 9.06
CA PHE A 161 -45.30 47.82 10.47
C PHE A 161 -45.68 49.31 10.69
N ASN A 162 -45.15 50.21 9.85
CA ASN A 162 -45.54 51.63 9.86
C ASN A 162 -47.02 51.84 9.51
N ARG A 163 -47.59 51.01 8.63
CA ARG A 163 -49.02 51.04 8.30
C ARG A 163 -49.89 50.57 9.47
N ILE A 164 -49.40 49.59 10.23
CA ILE A 164 -50.06 49.12 11.46
C ILE A 164 -50.04 50.23 12.53
N ILE A 165 -48.91 50.95 12.68
CA ILE A 165 -48.84 52.14 13.53
C ILE A 165 -49.87 53.18 13.08
N SER A 166 -49.94 53.53 11.80
CA SER A 166 -50.85 54.60 11.34
C SER A 166 -52.34 54.23 11.36
N GLU A 167 -52.71 52.98 11.09
CA GLU A 167 -54.12 52.57 10.99
C GLU A 167 -54.66 51.99 12.31
N LEU A 168 -53.89 51.17 13.04
CA LEU A 168 -54.40 50.49 14.24
C LEU A 168 -54.20 51.27 15.55
N SER A 169 -53.15 52.11 15.68
CA SER A 169 -52.93 52.86 16.94
C SER A 169 -54.04 53.87 17.25
N CYS A 170 -54.77 54.34 16.23
CA CYS A 170 -55.95 55.19 16.37
C CYS A 170 -57.27 54.40 16.33
N SER A 171 -57.27 53.10 16.00
CA SER A 171 -58.50 52.31 15.77
C SER A 171 -58.80 51.27 16.85
N ASP A 172 -57.80 50.69 17.53
CA ASP A 172 -58.04 49.70 18.60
C ASP A 172 -57.24 50.04 19.87
N PRO A 173 -57.90 50.28 21.03
CA PRO A 173 -57.24 50.42 22.33
C PRO A 173 -56.29 49.26 22.70
N ARG A 174 -56.48 48.05 22.14
CA ARG A 174 -55.59 46.89 22.36
C ARG A 174 -54.14 47.15 21.92
N TYR A 175 -53.90 48.06 20.97
CA TYR A 175 -52.56 48.45 20.53
C TYR A 175 -51.73 49.08 21.67
N TRP A 176 -52.39 49.74 22.62
CA TRP A 176 -51.79 50.44 23.76
C TRP A 176 -51.69 49.58 25.03
N CYS A 177 -52.40 48.44 25.08
CA CYS A 177 -52.27 47.47 26.19
C CYS A 177 -50.92 46.75 26.24
N VAL A 178 -50.08 46.92 25.21
CA VAL A 178 -48.70 46.44 25.12
C VAL A 178 -47.77 47.59 25.49
N ASP A 179 -46.85 47.37 26.42
CA ASP A 179 -45.85 48.36 26.85
C ASP A 179 -45.14 49.03 25.67
N ASP A 180 -44.80 50.31 25.79
CA ASP A 180 -44.47 51.22 24.68
C ASP A 180 -43.09 51.02 24.00
N ASP A 181 -42.51 49.82 24.05
CA ASP A 181 -41.34 49.43 23.27
C ASP A 181 -41.74 49.13 21.81
N PRO A 182 -41.37 49.98 20.81
CA PRO A 182 -41.76 49.77 19.43
C PRO A 182 -41.00 48.61 18.76
N LEU A 183 -39.80 48.28 19.24
CA LEU A 183 -39.01 47.16 18.71
C LEU A 183 -39.65 45.83 19.11
N TRP A 184 -40.17 45.74 20.34
CA TRP A 184 -40.93 44.58 20.79
C TRP A 184 -42.24 44.42 20.01
N LYS A 185 -43.03 45.49 19.85
CA LYS A 185 -44.25 45.48 19.00
C LYS A 185 -43.93 45.03 17.56
N ARG A 186 -42.80 45.45 16.98
CA ARG A 186 -42.34 45.02 15.65
C ARG A 186 -41.97 43.54 15.61
N LYS A 187 -41.20 43.05 16.59
CA LYS A 187 -40.82 41.63 16.71
C LYS A 187 -42.03 40.71 16.85
N MET A 188 -43.05 41.11 17.60
CA MET A 188 -44.31 40.34 17.71
C MET A 188 -45.09 40.29 16.40
N PHE A 189 -45.05 41.36 15.58
CA PHE A 189 -45.64 41.36 14.24
C PHE A 189 -44.86 40.48 13.25
N GLU A 190 -43.52 40.59 13.24
CA GLU A 190 -42.64 39.72 12.44
C GLU A 190 -42.88 38.22 12.78
N GLN A 191 -43.01 37.89 14.08
CA GLN A 191 -43.36 36.55 14.55
C GLN A 191 -44.79 36.14 14.16
N TYR A 192 -45.77 37.04 14.17
CA TYR A 192 -47.13 36.74 13.72
C TYR A 192 -47.17 36.36 12.24
N LEU A 193 -46.47 37.11 11.38
CA LEU A 193 -46.38 36.80 9.95
C LEU A 193 -45.67 35.46 9.69
N ALA A 194 -44.56 35.19 10.40
CA ALA A 194 -43.85 33.92 10.30
C ALA A 194 -44.74 32.74 10.73
N ASN A 195 -45.35 32.81 11.91
CA ASN A 195 -46.27 31.77 12.39
C ASN A 195 -47.44 31.57 11.42
N ARG A 196 -48.03 32.65 10.87
CA ARG A 196 -49.17 32.56 9.95
C ARG A 196 -48.79 31.92 8.60
N SER A 197 -47.59 32.17 8.08
CA SER A 197 -47.13 31.53 6.85
C SER A 197 -46.81 30.05 7.05
N GLU A 198 -46.19 29.68 8.18
CA GLU A 198 -45.99 28.29 8.58
C GLU A 198 -47.33 27.55 8.73
N ASP A 199 -48.28 28.16 9.45
CA ASP A 199 -49.62 27.62 9.72
C ASP A 199 -50.46 27.49 8.43
N GLN A 200 -50.20 28.30 7.40
CA GLN A 200 -50.78 28.13 6.06
C GLN A 200 -50.12 26.98 5.30
N LEU A 201 -48.80 26.92 5.24
CA LEU A 201 -48.06 25.83 4.58
C LEU A 201 -48.38 24.46 5.20
N LEU A 202 -48.54 24.38 6.52
CA LEU A 202 -48.98 23.17 7.22
C LEU A 202 -50.42 22.76 6.87
N LYS A 203 -51.32 23.71 6.65
CA LYS A 203 -52.71 23.44 6.21
C LYS A 203 -52.74 22.97 4.75
N GLU A 204 -51.96 23.58 3.88
CA GLU A 204 -51.83 23.18 2.48
C GLU A 204 -51.17 21.79 2.35
N HIS A 205 -50.03 21.56 3.02
CA HIS A 205 -49.34 20.27 3.05
C HIS A 205 -50.20 19.16 3.65
N SER A 206 -50.90 19.42 4.77
CA SER A 206 -51.79 18.41 5.37
C SER A 206 -53.07 18.17 4.54
N ALA A 207 -53.56 19.15 3.77
CA ALA A 207 -54.64 18.94 2.81
C ALA A 207 -54.16 18.10 1.60
N VAL A 208 -52.96 18.36 1.08
CA VAL A 208 -52.33 17.54 0.05
C VAL A 208 -52.11 16.11 0.52
N ASN A 209 -51.61 15.90 1.75
CA ASN A 209 -51.37 14.55 2.26
C ASN A 209 -52.67 13.78 2.55
N LYS A 210 -53.69 14.41 3.15
CA LYS A 210 -55.04 13.81 3.25
C LYS A 210 -55.60 13.41 1.89
N PHE A 211 -55.29 14.19 0.83
CA PHE A 211 -55.61 13.79 -0.54
C PHE A 211 -54.72 12.65 -1.06
N LYS A 212 -53.40 12.64 -0.81
CA LYS A 212 -52.51 11.52 -1.16
C LYS A 212 -53.03 10.21 -0.58
N ASP A 213 -53.39 10.20 0.70
CA ASP A 213 -53.86 9.03 1.43
C ASP A 213 -55.21 8.55 0.89
N ALA A 214 -56.20 9.44 0.78
CA ALA A 214 -57.51 9.11 0.20
C ALA A 214 -57.42 8.65 -1.27
N PHE A 215 -56.46 9.18 -2.03
CA PHE A 215 -56.19 8.74 -3.39
C PHE A 215 -55.54 7.35 -3.40
N ARG A 216 -54.53 7.08 -2.55
CA ARG A 216 -53.91 5.74 -2.39
C ARG A 216 -54.95 4.67 -2.02
N THR A 217 -55.79 4.90 -0.99
CA THR A 217 -56.85 3.96 -0.61
C THR A 217 -57.87 3.72 -1.74
N MET A 218 -58.15 4.73 -2.57
CA MET A 218 -59.01 4.57 -3.75
C MET A 218 -58.32 3.79 -4.89
N LEU A 219 -56.99 3.88 -5.03
CA LEU A 219 -56.22 3.03 -5.93
C LEU A 219 -56.20 1.56 -5.44
N GLU A 220 -56.05 1.33 -4.14
CA GLU A 220 -56.09 -0.01 -3.51
C GLU A 220 -57.44 -0.72 -3.70
N GLN A 221 -58.55 0.02 -3.59
CA GLN A 221 -59.89 -0.50 -3.87
C GLN A 221 -60.08 -0.87 -5.37
N ASN A 222 -59.27 -0.32 -6.26
CA ASN A 222 -59.34 -0.55 -7.71
C ASN A 222 -58.46 -1.74 -8.15
N SER A 223 -58.94 -2.96 -7.91
CA SER A 223 -58.28 -4.24 -8.25
C SER A 223 -57.88 -4.47 -9.73
N LYS A 224 -58.21 -3.53 -10.62
CA LYS A 224 -57.76 -3.47 -12.03
C LYS A 224 -56.41 -2.76 -12.21
N ILE A 225 -55.84 -2.23 -11.13
CA ILE A 225 -54.52 -1.59 -11.11
C ILE A 225 -53.47 -2.66 -10.79
N HIS A 226 -52.46 -2.75 -11.65
CA HIS A 226 -51.36 -3.71 -11.53
C HIS A 226 -50.03 -2.97 -11.70
N PHE A 227 -48.93 -3.59 -11.24
CA PHE A 227 -47.56 -3.06 -11.28
C PHE A 227 -47.07 -2.59 -12.69
N TYR A 228 -47.71 -3.06 -13.77
CA TYR A 228 -47.40 -2.68 -15.16
C TYR A 228 -48.36 -1.65 -15.77
N THR A 229 -49.39 -1.19 -15.03
CA THR A 229 -50.38 -0.25 -15.55
C THR A 229 -49.79 1.15 -15.77
N ARG A 230 -50.30 1.86 -16.79
CA ARG A 230 -49.84 3.19 -17.20
C ARG A 230 -50.84 4.26 -16.81
N TRP A 231 -50.34 5.46 -16.47
CA TRP A 231 -51.15 6.63 -16.09
C TRP A 231 -52.34 6.89 -17.04
N THR A 232 -52.13 6.78 -18.36
CA THR A 232 -53.18 6.99 -19.36
C THR A 232 -54.32 5.96 -19.31
N THR A 233 -54.05 4.73 -18.86
CA THR A 233 -55.07 3.70 -18.63
C THR A 233 -55.75 3.92 -17.29
N ALA A 234 -54.98 4.17 -16.22
CA ALA A 234 -55.52 4.38 -14.88
C ALA A 234 -56.39 5.65 -14.79
N LYS A 235 -55.98 6.75 -15.44
CA LYS A 235 -56.77 7.99 -15.55
C LYS A 235 -58.15 7.76 -16.17
N ARG A 236 -58.32 6.79 -17.08
CA ARG A 236 -59.63 6.42 -17.64
C ARG A 236 -60.51 5.61 -16.68
N LEU A 237 -59.92 4.96 -15.68
CA LEU A 237 -60.65 4.20 -14.65
C LEU A 237 -61.17 5.13 -13.56
N PHE A 238 -60.30 5.99 -12.98
CA PHE A 238 -60.69 6.87 -11.87
C PHE A 238 -61.19 8.28 -12.27
N ALA A 239 -61.29 8.61 -13.57
CA ALA A 239 -61.78 9.93 -14.01
C ALA A 239 -63.17 10.32 -13.47
N ASN A 240 -64.02 9.33 -13.19
CA ASN A 240 -65.38 9.52 -12.70
C ASN A 240 -65.47 9.59 -11.16
N GLU A 241 -64.40 9.25 -10.44
CA GLU A 241 -64.40 9.16 -8.98
C GLU A 241 -64.49 10.54 -8.32
N PRO A 242 -65.29 10.71 -7.25
CA PRO A 242 -65.48 12.01 -6.60
C PRO A 242 -64.18 12.53 -5.99
N ILE A 243 -63.32 11.64 -5.46
CA ILE A 243 -62.00 11.98 -4.91
C ILE A 243 -61.10 12.60 -5.99
N TYR A 244 -61.12 12.07 -7.22
CA TYR A 244 -60.33 12.62 -8.32
C TYR A 244 -60.94 13.93 -8.86
N LYS A 245 -62.27 13.96 -9.02
CA LYS A 245 -63.04 15.04 -9.65
C LYS A 245 -63.18 16.30 -8.79
N HIS A 246 -63.29 16.17 -7.47
CA HIS A 246 -63.48 17.30 -6.53
C HIS A 246 -62.19 17.72 -5.81
N SER A 247 -61.05 17.08 -6.11
CA SER A 247 -59.76 17.43 -5.51
C SER A 247 -59.12 18.65 -6.15
N VAL A 248 -58.85 19.67 -5.32
CA VAL A 248 -58.15 20.92 -5.65
C VAL A 248 -56.66 20.70 -6.01
N VAL A 249 -56.11 19.50 -5.75
CA VAL A 249 -54.69 19.17 -5.96
C VAL A 249 -54.34 19.05 -7.45
N SER A 250 -53.12 19.47 -7.83
CA SER A 250 -52.65 19.53 -9.22
C SER A 250 -52.60 18.16 -9.93
N GLU A 251 -52.66 18.14 -11.26
CA GLU A 251 -52.45 16.89 -12.01
C GLU A 251 -50.99 16.39 -11.91
N LYS A 252 -49.99 17.27 -11.76
CA LYS A 252 -48.59 16.88 -11.49
C LYS A 252 -48.55 15.97 -10.24
N THR A 253 -49.07 16.46 -9.11
CA THR A 253 -49.10 15.72 -7.84
C THR A 253 -49.93 14.43 -7.93
N LYS A 254 -51.11 14.47 -8.56
CA LYS A 254 -51.96 13.28 -8.76
C LYS A 254 -51.24 12.18 -9.56
N ARG A 255 -50.45 12.56 -10.56
CA ARG A 255 -49.60 11.63 -11.32
C ARG A 255 -48.45 11.08 -10.47
N THR A 256 -47.78 11.91 -9.68
CA THR A 256 -46.69 11.46 -8.79
C THR A 256 -47.18 10.40 -7.81
N VAL A 257 -48.31 10.62 -7.12
CA VAL A 257 -48.86 9.65 -6.14
C VAL A 257 -49.26 8.31 -6.80
N PHE A 258 -49.74 8.33 -8.04
CA PHE A 258 -49.97 7.09 -8.79
C PHE A 258 -48.66 6.38 -9.17
N GLN A 259 -47.61 7.12 -9.52
CA GLN A 259 -46.30 6.54 -9.79
C GLN A 259 -45.68 5.95 -8.51
N GLU A 260 -45.72 6.67 -7.39
CA GLU A 260 -45.36 6.18 -6.05
C GLU A 260 -46.06 4.82 -5.78
N TYR A 261 -47.39 4.77 -5.93
CA TYR A 261 -48.19 3.56 -5.68
C TYR A 261 -47.84 2.39 -6.63
N VAL A 262 -47.65 2.65 -7.93
CA VAL A 262 -47.26 1.61 -8.90
C VAL A 262 -45.84 1.10 -8.64
N ASP A 263 -44.92 1.96 -8.23
CA ASP A 263 -43.56 1.56 -7.88
C ASP A 263 -43.50 0.84 -6.52
N ASP A 264 -44.38 1.15 -5.57
CA ASP A 264 -44.56 0.36 -4.35
C ASP A 264 -45.15 -1.03 -4.65
N LEU A 265 -46.16 -1.15 -5.53
CA LEU A 265 -46.65 -2.44 -6.04
C LEU A 265 -45.57 -3.25 -6.77
N ARG A 266 -44.63 -2.59 -7.46
CA ARG A 266 -43.46 -3.27 -8.07
C ARG A 266 -42.52 -3.79 -7.00
N LYS A 267 -42.14 -2.96 -6.02
CA LYS A 267 -41.28 -3.36 -4.88
C LYS A 267 -41.87 -4.55 -4.14
N GLU A 268 -43.19 -4.55 -3.91
CA GLU A 268 -43.88 -5.67 -3.26
C GLU A 268 -43.83 -6.94 -4.11
N HIS A 269 -44.22 -6.85 -5.39
CA HIS A 269 -44.24 -8.01 -6.29
C HIS A 269 -42.84 -8.61 -6.49
N PHE A 270 -41.84 -7.79 -6.85
CA PHE A 270 -40.46 -8.26 -7.02
C PHE A 270 -39.86 -8.73 -5.68
N GLY A 271 -40.14 -8.04 -4.57
CA GLY A 271 -39.71 -8.45 -3.23
C GLY A 271 -40.32 -9.78 -2.78
N ASN A 272 -41.56 -10.09 -3.16
CA ASN A 272 -42.20 -11.37 -2.83
C ASN A 272 -41.70 -12.51 -3.74
N VAL A 273 -41.37 -12.23 -5.01
CA VAL A 273 -40.64 -13.17 -5.88
C VAL A 273 -39.25 -13.45 -5.31
N GLU A 274 -38.50 -12.41 -4.91
CA GLU A 274 -37.14 -12.54 -4.37
C GLU A 274 -37.13 -13.28 -3.02
N LYS A 275 -38.05 -12.98 -2.09
CA LYS A 275 -38.22 -13.77 -0.85
C LYS A 275 -38.49 -15.25 -1.13
N THR A 276 -39.26 -15.55 -2.18
CA THR A 276 -39.56 -16.94 -2.58
C THR A 276 -38.33 -17.63 -3.16
N ARG A 277 -37.55 -16.91 -3.98
CA ARG A 277 -36.26 -17.35 -4.53
C ARG A 277 -35.21 -17.57 -3.43
N GLN A 278 -35.11 -16.67 -2.46
CA GLN A 278 -34.17 -16.79 -1.33
C GLN A 278 -34.50 -18.01 -0.46
N ARG A 279 -35.79 -18.26 -0.19
CA ARG A 279 -36.22 -19.50 0.47
C ARG A 279 -35.89 -20.75 -0.36
N ALA A 280 -36.08 -20.69 -1.68
CA ALA A 280 -35.67 -21.78 -2.58
C ALA A 280 -34.14 -22.03 -2.54
N LEU A 281 -33.33 -20.98 -2.42
CA LEU A 281 -31.87 -21.08 -2.32
C LEU A 281 -31.42 -21.64 -0.96
N SER A 282 -32.05 -21.26 0.16
CA SER A 282 -31.75 -21.86 1.47
C SER A 282 -32.18 -23.33 1.54
N GLU A 283 -33.40 -23.65 1.08
CA GLU A 283 -33.87 -25.04 1.02
C GLU A 283 -33.01 -25.90 0.08
N LEU A 284 -32.46 -25.32 -1.00
CA LEU A 284 -31.49 -25.99 -1.85
C LEU A 284 -30.14 -26.19 -1.14
N GLN A 285 -29.65 -25.18 -0.41
CA GLN A 285 -28.41 -25.30 0.36
C GLN A 285 -28.50 -26.41 1.39
N ASP A 286 -29.62 -26.51 2.11
CA ASP A 286 -29.88 -27.59 3.07
C ASP A 286 -30.01 -28.95 2.37
N TYR A 287 -30.63 -29.01 1.18
CA TYR A 287 -30.70 -30.23 0.38
C TYR A 287 -29.31 -30.68 -0.11
N LEU A 288 -28.45 -29.76 -0.54
CA LEU A 288 -27.08 -30.05 -0.95
C LEU A 288 -26.22 -30.48 0.26
N ASN A 289 -26.35 -29.80 1.41
CA ASN A 289 -25.72 -30.21 2.68
C ASN A 289 -26.13 -31.65 3.08
N ALA A 290 -27.39 -32.02 2.86
CA ALA A 290 -27.90 -33.36 3.16
C ALA A 290 -27.47 -34.44 2.14
N ILE A 291 -27.10 -34.05 0.91
CA ILE A 291 -26.49 -34.96 -0.09
C ILE A 291 -24.99 -35.13 0.14
N ILE A 292 -24.30 -34.09 0.64
CA ILE A 292 -22.86 -34.07 0.92
C ILE A 292 -22.63 -33.93 2.44
N PRO A 293 -23.05 -34.92 3.27
CA PRO A 293 -22.89 -34.83 4.73
C PRO A 293 -21.43 -35.01 5.17
N ASN A 294 -20.63 -35.74 4.39
CA ASN A 294 -19.23 -36.00 4.67
C ASN A 294 -18.36 -35.03 3.85
N LYS A 295 -17.71 -34.09 4.52
CA LYS A 295 -16.93 -32.98 3.93
C LYS A 295 -15.66 -33.40 3.15
N GLU A 296 -15.35 -34.69 3.09
CA GLU A 296 -14.08 -35.22 2.60
C GLU A 296 -14.03 -35.43 1.08
N GLN A 297 -15.18 -35.53 0.41
CA GLN A 297 -15.25 -35.75 -1.04
C GLN A 297 -16.33 -34.87 -1.69
N LEU A 298 -15.88 -33.81 -2.35
CA LEU A 298 -16.72 -32.96 -3.20
C LEU A 298 -17.16 -33.74 -4.44
N ILE A 299 -18.46 -34.00 -4.56
CA ILE A 299 -19.06 -34.71 -5.69
C ILE A 299 -18.96 -33.83 -6.95
N PRO A 300 -18.34 -34.28 -8.07
CA PRO A 300 -18.21 -33.46 -9.27
C PRO A 300 -19.58 -33.08 -9.83
N TRP A 301 -19.72 -31.85 -10.35
CA TRP A 301 -21.01 -31.31 -10.81
C TRP A 301 -21.76 -32.22 -11.81
N GLN A 302 -21.04 -32.96 -12.67
CA GLN A 302 -21.64 -33.93 -13.59
C GLN A 302 -22.38 -35.06 -12.85
N GLU A 303 -21.84 -35.55 -11.73
CA GLU A 303 -22.47 -36.59 -10.92
C GLU A 303 -23.62 -36.03 -10.07
N LEU A 304 -23.44 -34.83 -9.49
CA LEU A 304 -24.49 -34.14 -8.74
C LEU A 304 -25.71 -33.85 -9.63
N SER A 305 -25.47 -33.27 -10.81
CA SER A 305 -26.49 -32.88 -11.78
C SER A 305 -27.21 -34.05 -12.44
N SER A 306 -26.58 -35.21 -12.57
CA SER A 306 -27.18 -36.42 -13.18
C SER A 306 -27.86 -37.36 -12.17
N LYS A 307 -27.37 -37.46 -10.92
CA LYS A 307 -27.93 -38.39 -9.92
C LYS A 307 -28.88 -37.72 -8.91
N TYR A 308 -28.70 -36.44 -8.59
CA TYR A 308 -29.32 -35.82 -7.42
C TYR A 308 -30.16 -34.55 -7.70
N LEU A 309 -30.06 -33.96 -8.90
CA LEU A 309 -30.79 -32.74 -9.26
C LEU A 309 -31.79 -32.96 -10.41
N PHE A 310 -32.69 -31.98 -10.58
CA PHE A 310 -33.63 -31.89 -11.68
C PHE A 310 -34.55 -33.14 -11.81
N GLU A 311 -34.77 -33.60 -13.03
CA GLU A 311 -35.76 -34.62 -13.42
C GLU A 311 -35.49 -36.00 -12.80
N ASN A 312 -34.24 -36.28 -12.40
CA ASN A 312 -33.84 -37.58 -11.84
C ASN A 312 -34.05 -37.71 -10.32
N SER A 313 -34.36 -36.61 -9.60
CA SER A 313 -34.66 -36.70 -8.16
C SER A 313 -36.07 -36.22 -7.82
N THR A 314 -36.86 -37.14 -7.27
CA THR A 314 -38.25 -36.89 -6.83
C THR A 314 -38.31 -35.78 -5.78
N ARG A 315 -37.33 -35.72 -4.88
CA ARG A 315 -37.22 -34.71 -3.82
C ARG A 315 -37.05 -33.29 -4.38
N PHE A 316 -36.25 -33.11 -5.44
CA PHE A 316 -36.09 -31.82 -6.10
C PHE A 316 -37.38 -31.43 -6.85
N THR A 317 -37.92 -32.33 -7.67
CA THR A 317 -39.13 -32.06 -8.47
C THR A 317 -40.39 -31.83 -7.61
N SER A 318 -40.45 -32.39 -6.40
CA SER A 318 -41.60 -32.20 -5.48
C SER A 318 -41.68 -30.81 -4.84
N ASN A 319 -40.57 -30.04 -4.79
CA ASN A 319 -40.60 -28.74 -4.13
C ASN A 319 -41.06 -27.62 -5.07
N ARG A 320 -42.19 -27.00 -4.72
CA ARG A 320 -42.74 -25.83 -5.43
C ARG A 320 -41.77 -24.63 -5.44
N HIS A 321 -40.90 -24.49 -4.43
CA HIS A 321 -39.92 -23.40 -4.39
C HIS A 321 -38.77 -23.61 -5.39
N PHE A 322 -38.36 -24.84 -5.69
CA PHE A 322 -37.32 -25.10 -6.69
C PHE A 322 -37.80 -24.86 -8.13
N GLN A 323 -39.12 -24.79 -8.38
CA GLN A 323 -39.68 -24.46 -9.70
C GLN A 323 -39.44 -23.00 -10.11
N THR A 324 -39.17 -22.09 -9.16
CA THR A 324 -38.81 -20.69 -9.46
C THR A 324 -37.30 -20.48 -9.68
N LEU A 325 -36.49 -21.54 -9.63
CA LEU A 325 -35.03 -21.48 -9.61
C LEU A 325 -34.42 -21.93 -10.94
N SER A 326 -33.50 -21.15 -11.52
CA SER A 326 -32.86 -21.52 -12.78
C SER A 326 -31.79 -22.60 -12.58
N LYS A 327 -31.53 -23.43 -13.60
CA LYS A 327 -30.39 -24.37 -13.60
C LYS A 327 -29.04 -23.65 -13.35
N HIS A 328 -28.94 -22.37 -13.74
CA HIS A 328 -27.81 -21.47 -13.45
C HIS A 328 -27.68 -21.10 -11.97
N ASP A 329 -28.81 -20.90 -11.27
CA ASP A 329 -28.81 -20.53 -9.85
C ASP A 329 -28.43 -21.73 -8.98
N VAL A 330 -28.89 -22.94 -9.36
CA VAL A 330 -28.47 -24.20 -8.72
C VAL A 330 -26.95 -24.39 -8.84
N LEU A 331 -26.38 -24.11 -10.02
CA LEU A 331 -24.94 -24.15 -10.23
C LEU A 331 -24.20 -23.09 -9.39
N LYS A 332 -24.70 -21.84 -9.34
CA LYS A 332 -24.12 -20.79 -8.49
C LYS A 332 -24.12 -21.17 -7.00
N GLN A 333 -25.23 -21.70 -6.49
CA GLN A 333 -25.33 -22.13 -5.11
C GLN A 333 -24.36 -23.29 -4.80
N TYR A 334 -24.20 -24.22 -5.75
CA TYR A 334 -23.19 -25.27 -5.64
C TYR A 334 -21.75 -24.72 -5.66
N VAL A 335 -21.41 -23.80 -6.56
CA VAL A 335 -20.06 -23.19 -6.62
C VAL A 335 -19.74 -22.46 -5.31
N ALA A 336 -20.66 -21.66 -4.77
CA ALA A 336 -20.48 -21.01 -3.47
C ALA A 336 -20.30 -22.02 -2.31
N MET A 337 -21.00 -23.16 -2.36
CA MET A 337 -20.81 -24.26 -1.43
C MET A 337 -19.38 -24.85 -1.53
N VAL A 338 -18.90 -25.12 -2.75
CA VAL A 338 -17.51 -25.58 -3.00
C VAL A 338 -16.48 -24.58 -2.48
N GLU A 339 -16.67 -23.29 -2.72
CA GLU A 339 -15.76 -22.24 -2.23
C GLU A 339 -15.70 -22.18 -0.70
N THR A 340 -16.85 -22.29 -0.01
CA THR A 340 -16.87 -22.30 1.46
C THR A 340 -16.25 -23.57 2.06
N PHE A 341 -16.37 -24.73 1.40
CA PHE A 341 -15.63 -25.93 1.78
C PHE A 341 -14.12 -25.81 1.51
N SER A 342 -13.74 -25.25 0.35
CA SER A 342 -12.33 -24.99 0.02
C SER A 342 -11.66 -24.10 1.06
N LYS A 343 -12.34 -23.02 1.49
CA LYS A 343 -11.89 -22.16 2.60
C LYS A 343 -11.76 -22.93 3.92
N GLN A 344 -12.74 -23.74 4.32
CA GLN A 344 -12.64 -24.57 5.52
C GLN A 344 -11.46 -25.55 5.50
N ILE A 345 -11.15 -26.14 4.34
CA ILE A 345 -10.00 -27.05 4.16
C ILE A 345 -8.67 -26.27 4.22
N MET A 346 -8.59 -25.08 3.61
CA MET A 346 -7.40 -24.22 3.72
C MET A 346 -7.15 -23.76 5.16
N ASP A 347 -8.19 -23.30 5.87
CA ASP A 347 -8.15 -22.97 7.30
C ASP A 347 -7.59 -24.12 8.15
N GLU A 348 -8.02 -25.36 7.91
CA GLU A 348 -7.57 -26.54 8.65
C GLU A 348 -6.12 -26.93 8.29
N ILE A 349 -5.74 -26.80 7.02
CA ILE A 349 -4.35 -26.94 6.56
C ILE A 349 -3.45 -25.87 7.20
N GLU A 350 -3.92 -24.63 7.37
CA GLU A 350 -3.15 -23.57 8.00
C GLU A 350 -3.03 -23.74 9.52
N ARG A 351 -4.11 -24.14 10.20
CA ARG A 351 -4.08 -24.47 11.64
C ARG A 351 -3.12 -25.63 11.92
N THR A 352 -3.15 -26.68 11.11
CA THR A 352 -2.22 -27.82 11.25
C THR A 352 -0.78 -27.44 10.90
N LYS A 353 -0.54 -26.63 9.85
CA LYS A 353 0.79 -26.04 9.56
C LYS A 353 1.31 -25.19 10.73
N ALA A 354 0.49 -24.34 11.33
CA ALA A 354 0.89 -23.47 12.44
C ALA A 354 1.18 -24.25 13.73
N ALA A 355 0.39 -25.27 14.04
CA ALA A 355 0.64 -26.20 15.14
C ALA A 355 1.97 -26.96 14.93
N ASN A 356 2.20 -27.48 13.72
CA ASN A 356 3.45 -28.14 13.34
C ASN A 356 4.64 -27.17 13.43
N TYR A 357 4.58 -25.99 12.83
CA TYR A 357 5.63 -24.96 12.91
C TYR A 357 6.02 -24.63 14.36
N THR A 358 5.03 -24.51 15.26
CA THR A 358 5.24 -24.26 16.68
C THR A 358 5.95 -25.43 17.37
N ALA A 359 5.58 -26.68 17.05
CA ALA A 359 6.22 -27.88 17.58
C ALA A 359 7.62 -28.10 16.99
N ASP A 360 7.83 -27.74 15.72
CA ASP A 360 9.08 -27.85 14.96
C ASP A 360 10.10 -26.82 15.43
N ARG A 361 9.68 -25.59 15.72
CA ARG A 361 10.49 -24.61 16.45
C ARG A 361 10.90 -25.16 17.83
N LYS A 362 9.93 -25.60 18.65
CA LYS A 362 10.22 -26.21 19.97
C LYS A 362 11.11 -27.45 19.92
N ALA A 363 11.16 -28.19 18.81
CA ALA A 363 12.10 -29.29 18.61
C ALA A 363 13.51 -28.79 18.27
N ARG A 364 13.64 -27.85 17.31
CA ARG A 364 14.92 -27.23 16.95
C ARG A 364 15.56 -26.49 18.14
N ASP A 365 14.77 -25.77 18.93
CA ASP A 365 15.26 -25.06 20.13
C ASP A 365 15.82 -26.04 21.19
N ARG A 366 15.12 -27.17 21.43
CA ARG A 366 15.61 -28.24 22.33
C ARG A 366 16.85 -28.96 21.79
N PHE A 367 17.03 -29.01 20.47
CA PHE A 367 18.23 -29.56 19.86
C PHE A 367 19.42 -28.59 19.91
N ARG A 368 19.21 -27.29 19.65
CA ARG A 368 20.21 -26.24 19.90
C ARG A 368 20.68 -26.27 21.37
N HIS A 369 19.77 -26.51 22.32
CA HIS A 369 20.16 -26.67 23.72
C HIS A 369 21.02 -27.93 23.98
N LEU A 370 20.72 -29.07 23.35
CA LEU A 370 21.57 -30.27 23.41
C LEU A 370 22.97 -30.01 22.83
N LEU A 371 23.06 -29.30 21.70
CA LEU A 371 24.36 -28.89 21.14
C LEU A 371 25.10 -27.93 22.08
N SER A 372 24.40 -27.05 22.80
CA SER A 372 25.01 -26.16 23.81
C SER A 372 25.56 -26.93 25.02
N GLU A 373 24.89 -28.00 25.47
CA GLU A 373 25.39 -28.90 26.53
C GLU A 373 26.67 -29.63 26.08
N HIS A 374 26.75 -30.03 24.81
CA HIS A 374 27.93 -30.66 24.21
C HIS A 374 28.93 -29.67 23.56
N SER A 375 28.79 -28.36 23.78
CA SER A 375 29.57 -27.31 23.09
C SER A 375 31.07 -27.25 23.40
N LYS A 376 31.55 -28.08 24.33
CA LYS A 376 32.99 -28.33 24.60
C LYS A 376 33.56 -29.49 23.77
N LEU A 377 32.70 -30.37 23.27
CA LEU A 377 33.05 -31.49 22.39
C LEU A 377 32.93 -31.08 20.92
N ILE A 378 32.02 -30.14 20.61
CA ILE A 378 31.88 -29.52 19.29
C ILE A 378 32.94 -28.42 19.14
N ARG A 379 33.75 -28.51 18.09
CA ARG A 379 34.97 -27.71 17.88
C ARG A 379 35.02 -27.21 16.44
N CYS A 380 35.82 -26.18 16.16
CA CYS A 380 35.89 -25.57 14.83
C CYS A 380 36.40 -26.50 13.70
N ASN A 381 36.87 -27.72 14.03
CA ASN A 381 37.26 -28.78 13.09
C ASN A 381 36.48 -30.10 13.28
N SER A 382 35.51 -30.17 14.21
CA SER A 382 34.77 -31.42 14.48
C SER A 382 33.80 -31.76 13.36
N LYS A 383 33.69 -33.03 12.98
CA LYS A 383 32.74 -33.49 11.97
C LYS A 383 31.45 -34.00 12.62
N TRP A 384 30.37 -33.99 11.84
CA TRP A 384 29.12 -34.63 12.24
C TRP A 384 29.29 -36.13 12.55
N GLU A 385 30.21 -36.81 11.86
CA GLU A 385 30.54 -38.22 12.08
C GLU A 385 31.09 -38.50 13.49
N ASP A 386 31.84 -37.55 14.08
CA ASP A 386 32.43 -37.67 15.41
C ASP A 386 31.38 -37.47 16.52
N VAL A 387 30.41 -36.59 16.26
CA VAL A 387 29.42 -36.11 17.26
C VAL A 387 28.10 -36.89 17.20
N TYR A 388 27.70 -37.38 16.02
CA TYR A 388 26.48 -38.17 15.82
C TYR A 388 26.38 -39.42 16.73
N PRO A 389 27.45 -40.21 16.99
CA PRO A 389 27.37 -41.36 17.90
C PRO A 389 26.94 -41.00 19.32
N LEU A 390 27.32 -39.82 19.81
CA LEU A 390 26.97 -39.31 21.14
C LEU A 390 25.51 -38.85 21.20
N ILE A 391 25.03 -38.25 20.11
CA ILE A 391 23.70 -37.63 20.01
C ILE A 391 22.60 -38.61 19.60
N LYS A 392 22.92 -39.70 18.88
CA LYS A 392 21.96 -40.68 18.34
C LYS A 392 21.03 -41.31 19.39
N SER A 393 21.49 -41.46 20.63
CA SER A 393 20.70 -41.99 21.75
C SER A 393 19.61 -41.03 22.22
N GLU A 394 19.79 -39.72 22.07
CA GLU A 394 19.00 -38.72 22.78
C GLU A 394 17.54 -38.60 22.30
N PRO A 395 16.56 -38.53 23.23
CA PRO A 395 15.17 -38.25 22.87
C PRO A 395 15.01 -36.86 22.23
N ARG A 396 15.85 -35.88 22.59
CA ARG A 396 15.84 -34.53 21.99
C ARG A 396 16.16 -34.58 20.49
N PHE A 397 17.16 -35.36 20.08
CA PHE A 397 17.52 -35.58 18.68
C PHE A 397 16.42 -36.37 17.94
N LYS A 398 15.95 -37.49 18.52
CA LYS A 398 14.87 -38.30 17.95
C LYS A 398 13.59 -37.50 17.71
N ALA A 399 13.26 -36.56 18.61
CA ALA A 399 12.09 -35.70 18.49
C ALA A 399 12.19 -34.62 17.38
N LEU A 400 13.38 -34.39 16.80
CA LEU A 400 13.63 -33.49 15.66
C LEU A 400 13.60 -34.23 14.31
N LEU A 401 13.75 -35.56 14.28
CA LEU A 401 13.69 -36.33 13.03
C LEU A 401 12.28 -36.27 12.41
N GLY A 402 12.22 -36.07 11.08
CA GLY A 402 10.95 -36.00 10.34
C GLY A 402 10.17 -34.70 10.51
N ARG A 403 10.80 -33.63 11.01
CA ARG A 403 10.22 -32.28 11.12
C ARG A 403 10.65 -31.36 9.98
N ASN A 404 9.94 -30.25 9.80
CA ASN A 404 10.22 -29.29 8.74
C ASN A 404 11.16 -28.15 9.20
N GLY A 405 11.96 -27.64 8.26
CA GLY A 405 12.95 -26.59 8.48
C GLY A 405 14.37 -27.13 8.64
N SER A 406 15.20 -26.38 9.38
CA SER A 406 16.63 -26.69 9.61
C SER A 406 16.84 -28.13 10.11
N SER A 407 17.65 -28.89 9.40
CA SER A 407 18.07 -30.24 9.77
C SER A 407 18.94 -30.24 11.03
N ALA A 408 19.06 -31.40 11.67
CA ALA A 408 20.01 -31.60 12.76
C ALA A 408 21.48 -31.40 12.32
N LEU A 409 21.78 -31.60 11.03
CA LEU A 409 23.09 -31.30 10.46
C LEU A 409 23.30 -29.79 10.36
N ASP A 410 22.35 -29.05 9.77
CA ASP A 410 22.41 -27.59 9.62
C ASP A 410 22.61 -26.91 10.99
N LEU A 411 21.82 -27.31 11.98
CA LEU A 411 21.91 -26.80 13.35
C LEU A 411 23.24 -27.12 14.06
N PHE A 412 23.98 -28.14 13.59
CA PHE A 412 25.34 -28.43 14.04
C PHE A 412 26.37 -27.60 13.28
N LEU A 413 26.18 -27.39 11.97
CA LEU A 413 27.04 -26.53 11.16
C LEU A 413 26.98 -25.07 11.63
N ASP A 414 25.80 -24.55 12.01
CA ASP A 414 25.63 -23.26 12.71
C ASP A 414 26.65 -23.12 13.87
N VAL A 415 26.75 -24.15 14.72
CA VAL A 415 27.58 -24.13 15.94
C VAL A 415 29.07 -24.31 15.61
N VAL A 416 29.41 -25.12 14.60
CA VAL A 416 30.79 -25.26 14.13
C VAL A 416 31.28 -23.96 13.48
N GLU A 417 30.43 -23.25 12.74
CA GLU A 417 30.72 -21.93 12.16
C GLU A 417 30.88 -20.86 13.25
N GLU A 418 30.00 -20.81 14.24
CA GLU A 418 30.15 -19.93 15.42
C GLU A 418 31.52 -20.14 16.11
N LYS A 419 31.90 -21.40 16.37
CA LYS A 419 33.23 -21.74 16.91
C LYS A 419 34.37 -21.38 15.96
N ALA A 420 34.18 -21.48 14.65
CA ALA A 420 35.18 -21.11 13.65
C ALA A 420 35.39 -19.58 13.56
N LEU A 421 34.32 -18.79 13.69
CA LEU A 421 34.39 -17.32 13.76
C LEU A 421 35.15 -16.87 15.01
N VAL A 422 34.84 -17.42 16.17
CA VAL A 422 35.57 -17.14 17.43
C VAL A 422 37.05 -17.54 17.30
N MET A 423 37.35 -18.70 16.74
CA MET A 423 38.73 -19.12 16.44
C MET A 423 39.44 -18.17 15.46
N ASN A 424 38.75 -17.62 14.47
CA ASN A 424 39.33 -16.66 13.53
C ASN A 424 39.57 -15.28 14.17
N ALA A 425 38.73 -14.87 15.13
CA ALA A 425 38.98 -13.68 15.95
C ALA A 425 40.24 -13.88 16.83
N HIS A 426 40.37 -15.02 17.51
CA HIS A 426 41.59 -15.38 18.24
C HIS A 426 42.82 -15.47 17.33
N HIS A 427 42.68 -15.91 16.08
CA HIS A 427 43.76 -15.88 15.08
C HIS A 427 44.20 -14.46 14.74
N SER A 428 43.27 -13.53 14.57
CA SER A 428 43.59 -12.12 14.33
C SER A 428 44.35 -11.51 15.52
N VAL A 429 43.87 -11.74 16.75
CA VAL A 429 44.54 -11.29 17.99
C VAL A 429 45.93 -11.90 18.13
N ALA A 430 46.09 -13.22 17.88
CA ALA A 430 47.38 -13.89 17.94
C ALA A 430 48.35 -13.38 16.84
N SER A 431 47.84 -13.08 15.64
CA SER A 431 48.63 -12.48 14.56
C SER A 431 49.15 -11.09 14.94
N GLN A 432 48.29 -10.25 15.53
CA GLN A 432 48.69 -8.92 16.02
C GLN A 432 49.75 -9.03 17.11
N ILE A 433 49.55 -9.91 18.10
CA ILE A 433 50.52 -10.17 19.18
C ILE A 433 51.90 -10.58 18.62
N LEU A 434 51.96 -11.36 17.54
CA LEU A 434 53.23 -11.74 16.92
C LEU A 434 53.93 -10.58 16.19
N VAL A 435 53.16 -9.61 15.67
CA VAL A 435 53.70 -8.35 15.14
C VAL A 435 54.20 -7.45 16.27
N ASP A 436 53.39 -7.22 17.30
CA ASP A 436 53.72 -6.35 18.44
C ASP A 436 55.00 -6.79 19.17
N ASN A 437 55.24 -8.11 19.26
CA ASN A 437 56.42 -8.69 19.89
C ASN A 437 57.60 -8.94 18.92
N ASN A 438 57.48 -8.54 17.64
CA ASN A 438 58.48 -8.77 16.59
C ASN A 438 58.97 -10.24 16.53
N TYR A 439 58.03 -11.21 16.48
CA TYR A 439 58.35 -12.62 16.64
C TYR A 439 59.32 -13.17 15.57
N GLU A 440 60.49 -13.65 16.01
CA GLU A 440 61.48 -14.28 15.14
C GLU A 440 61.13 -15.74 14.83
N TRP A 441 60.94 -16.03 13.54
CA TRP A 441 60.54 -17.34 13.02
C TRP A 441 61.74 -18.25 12.72
N ASP A 442 61.87 -19.37 13.43
CA ASP A 442 62.90 -20.38 13.11
C ASP A 442 62.60 -21.10 11.77
N ALA A 443 63.59 -21.83 11.26
CA ALA A 443 63.40 -22.78 10.16
C ALA A 443 62.53 -23.99 10.59
N ASP A 444 62.73 -24.52 11.79
CA ASP A 444 62.07 -25.75 12.25
C ASP A 444 60.63 -25.51 12.71
N ARG A 445 59.68 -26.24 12.11
CA ARG A 445 58.26 -26.19 12.48
C ARG A 445 58.02 -26.51 13.96
N GLU A 446 58.76 -27.49 14.50
CA GLU A 446 58.64 -27.94 15.89
C GLU A 446 59.22 -27.00 16.95
N ILE A 447 60.15 -26.11 16.58
CA ILE A 447 60.66 -25.09 17.51
C ILE A 447 59.64 -23.95 17.57
N ASN A 448 59.11 -23.56 16.41
CA ASN A 448 58.05 -22.56 16.31
C ASN A 448 56.75 -22.98 17.03
N THR A 449 56.30 -24.24 16.96
CA THR A 449 55.11 -24.67 17.73
C THR A 449 55.31 -24.52 19.23
N LYS A 450 56.51 -24.80 19.76
CA LYS A 450 56.83 -24.73 21.19
C LYS A 450 56.91 -23.28 21.66
N LYS A 451 57.73 -22.45 20.99
CA LYS A 451 57.84 -21.00 21.24
C LYS A 451 56.47 -20.31 21.16
N LEU A 452 55.65 -20.64 20.17
CA LEU A 452 54.33 -20.05 19.99
C LEU A 452 53.35 -20.51 21.08
N ASN A 453 53.39 -21.76 21.54
CA ASN A 453 52.56 -22.22 22.66
C ASN A 453 52.94 -21.51 23.97
N GLU A 454 54.22 -21.35 24.24
CA GLU A 454 54.73 -20.58 25.40
C GLU A 454 54.29 -19.11 25.33
N LEU A 455 54.46 -18.44 24.19
CA LEU A 455 54.06 -17.05 23.98
C LEU A 455 52.54 -16.86 24.16
N LEU A 456 51.71 -17.68 23.49
CA LEU A 456 50.24 -17.60 23.58
C LEU A 456 49.69 -17.98 24.97
N ARG A 457 50.51 -18.55 25.87
CA ARG A 457 50.15 -18.81 27.28
C ARG A 457 50.42 -17.62 28.20
N VAL A 458 51.27 -16.66 27.81
CA VAL A 458 51.59 -15.47 28.62
C VAL A 458 50.52 -14.38 28.49
N HIS A 459 49.83 -14.29 27.35
CA HIS A 459 48.85 -13.22 27.09
C HIS A 459 47.46 -13.54 27.65
N ALA A 460 46.99 -12.70 28.57
CA ALA A 460 45.72 -12.87 29.29
C ALA A 460 44.49 -13.09 28.37
N HIS A 461 44.43 -12.43 27.22
CA HIS A 461 43.33 -12.56 26.24
C HIS A 461 43.21 -13.94 25.58
N LEU A 462 44.19 -14.82 25.76
CA LEU A 462 44.21 -16.19 25.21
C LEU A 462 44.23 -17.27 26.32
N LEU A 463 44.17 -16.86 27.58
CA LEU A 463 44.21 -17.75 28.75
C LEU A 463 42.93 -18.59 28.89
N GLU A 464 41.79 -18.07 28.44
CA GLU A 464 40.48 -18.74 28.45
C GLU A 464 40.31 -19.78 27.32
N ILE A 465 41.26 -19.86 26.38
CA ILE A 465 41.22 -20.83 25.27
C ILE A 465 41.68 -22.20 25.78
N ASP A 466 40.87 -23.24 25.54
CA ASP A 466 41.23 -24.64 25.79
C ASP A 466 42.54 -25.02 25.06
N ASP A 467 43.44 -25.76 25.70
CA ASP A 467 44.73 -26.17 25.08
C ASP A 467 44.60 -26.81 23.68
N PRO A 468 43.65 -27.73 23.39
CA PRO A 468 43.48 -28.24 22.03
C PRO A 468 42.88 -27.23 21.04
N ASP A 469 42.35 -26.08 21.45
CA ASP A 469 42.04 -24.95 20.55
C ASP A 469 43.29 -24.10 20.31
N ARG A 470 44.17 -23.97 21.32
CA ARG A 470 45.51 -23.37 21.18
C ARG A 470 46.35 -24.10 20.13
N GLU A 471 46.29 -25.43 20.08
CA GLU A 471 46.95 -26.25 19.05
C GLU A 471 46.39 -26.00 17.63
N ILE A 472 45.07 -25.88 17.48
CA ILE A 472 44.45 -25.53 16.19
C ILE A 472 44.87 -24.12 15.75
N LEU A 473 44.87 -23.16 16.68
CA LEU A 473 45.32 -21.78 16.47
C LEU A 473 46.78 -21.74 15.98
N ILE A 474 47.68 -22.46 16.66
CA ILE A 474 49.08 -22.66 16.26
C ILE A 474 49.18 -23.27 14.85
N SER A 475 48.36 -24.28 14.54
CA SER A 475 48.36 -24.92 13.22
C SER A 475 47.91 -23.97 12.09
N LYS A 476 46.93 -23.09 12.37
CA LYS A 476 46.47 -22.06 11.43
C LYS A 476 47.56 -21.02 11.17
N LEU A 477 48.19 -20.48 12.22
CA LEU A 477 49.27 -19.48 12.09
C LEU A 477 50.48 -20.02 11.30
N LEU A 478 50.87 -21.27 11.53
CA LEU A 478 51.91 -21.93 10.73
C LEU A 478 51.49 -22.14 9.27
N THR A 479 50.24 -22.54 9.04
CA THR A 479 49.71 -22.70 7.67
C THR A 479 49.63 -21.35 6.94
N GLU A 480 49.32 -20.26 7.64
CA GLU A 480 49.31 -18.92 7.06
C GLU A 480 50.74 -18.45 6.70
N ARG A 481 51.74 -18.76 7.54
CA ARG A 481 53.18 -18.57 7.20
C ARG A 481 53.57 -19.37 5.97
N ASP A 482 53.26 -20.67 5.93
CA ASP A 482 53.57 -21.54 4.80
C ASP A 482 52.95 -20.98 3.49
N GLN A 483 51.71 -20.49 3.55
CA GLN A 483 51.02 -19.84 2.43
C GLN A 483 51.56 -18.46 2.07
N LYS A 484 52.13 -17.69 3.01
CA LYS A 484 52.81 -16.41 2.74
C LYS A 484 54.13 -16.67 1.99
N LEU A 485 54.95 -17.62 2.47
CA LEU A 485 56.20 -18.02 1.82
C LEU A 485 55.96 -18.62 0.43
N ALA A 486 54.95 -19.50 0.28
CA ALA A 486 54.60 -20.08 -1.02
C ALA A 486 54.17 -19.00 -2.05
N ARG A 487 53.39 -18.00 -1.62
CA ARG A 487 52.99 -16.87 -2.48
C ARG A 487 54.17 -15.97 -2.86
N GLN A 488 55.11 -15.73 -1.94
CA GLN A 488 56.34 -14.99 -2.22
C GLN A 488 57.18 -15.74 -3.27
N ALA A 489 57.44 -17.03 -3.06
CA ALA A 489 58.18 -17.87 -4.00
C ALA A 489 57.50 -17.97 -5.38
N GLU A 490 56.16 -18.02 -5.45
CA GLU A 490 55.43 -18.01 -6.72
C GLU A 490 55.56 -16.65 -7.43
N MET A 491 55.48 -15.53 -6.71
CA MET A 491 55.66 -14.19 -7.27
C MET A 491 57.10 -13.96 -7.77
N GLU A 492 58.10 -14.45 -7.03
CA GLU A 492 59.49 -14.48 -7.46
C GLU A 492 59.68 -15.34 -8.72
N HIS A 493 59.07 -16.53 -8.77
CA HIS A 493 59.11 -17.40 -9.95
C HIS A 493 58.48 -16.72 -11.18
N ARG A 494 57.29 -16.14 -11.04
CA ARG A 494 56.58 -15.41 -12.12
C ARG A 494 57.40 -14.20 -12.60
N LEU A 495 58.02 -13.45 -11.68
CA LEU A 495 58.89 -12.31 -12.02
C LEU A 495 60.17 -12.77 -12.74
N LEU A 496 60.75 -13.89 -12.31
CA LEU A 496 61.91 -14.52 -12.93
C LEU A 496 61.56 -15.05 -14.33
N GLU A 497 60.39 -15.64 -14.55
CA GLU A 497 59.87 -16.02 -15.87
C GLU A 497 59.65 -14.80 -16.78
N GLN A 498 59.13 -13.68 -16.26
CA GLN A 498 59.04 -12.43 -17.02
C GLN A 498 60.43 -11.93 -17.45
N ARG A 499 61.43 -11.95 -16.55
CA ARG A 499 62.82 -11.60 -16.88
C ARG A 499 63.42 -12.54 -17.94
N LYS A 500 63.18 -13.86 -17.85
CA LYS A 500 63.55 -14.84 -18.89
C LYS A 500 62.89 -14.51 -20.24
N ASN A 501 61.63 -14.11 -20.25
CA ASN A 501 60.91 -13.74 -21.47
C ASN A 501 61.39 -12.42 -22.07
N TYR A 502 61.66 -11.39 -21.26
CA TYR A 502 62.31 -10.16 -21.74
C TYR A 502 63.72 -10.43 -22.30
N PHE A 503 64.48 -11.35 -21.69
CA PHE A 503 65.76 -11.79 -22.24
C PHE A 503 65.59 -12.52 -23.59
N ASN A 504 64.60 -13.41 -23.73
CA ASN A 504 64.29 -14.03 -25.02
C ASN A 504 63.87 -13.02 -26.11
N PHE A 505 63.09 -11.99 -25.75
CA PHE A 505 62.78 -10.88 -26.69
C PHE A 505 64.01 -10.02 -27.02
N LEU A 506 64.94 -9.83 -26.08
CA LEU A 506 66.25 -9.21 -26.37
C LEU A 506 67.03 -10.06 -27.39
N LEU A 507 67.08 -11.38 -27.21
CA LEU A 507 67.75 -12.28 -28.16
C LEU A 507 67.13 -12.20 -29.56
N GLN A 508 65.80 -12.20 -29.68
CA GLN A 508 65.09 -12.00 -30.96
C GLN A 508 65.35 -10.62 -31.58
N ARG A 509 65.53 -9.58 -30.77
CA ARG A 509 65.81 -8.20 -31.23
C ARG A 509 67.25 -8.02 -31.70
N VAL A 510 68.21 -8.71 -31.08
CA VAL A 510 69.65 -8.57 -31.35
C VAL A 510 70.12 -9.55 -32.43
N PHE A 511 69.62 -10.79 -32.42
CA PHE A 511 69.96 -11.85 -33.35
C PHE A 511 68.77 -12.19 -34.25
N SER A 512 68.94 -11.97 -35.56
CA SER A 512 67.91 -12.10 -36.60
C SER A 512 68.56 -12.53 -37.92
N GLU A 513 67.81 -12.68 -39.01
CA GLU A 513 68.41 -13.04 -40.31
C GLU A 513 69.49 -12.03 -40.79
N ALA A 514 69.48 -10.79 -40.30
CA ALA A 514 70.50 -9.77 -40.58
C ALA A 514 71.70 -9.79 -39.61
N ARG A 515 71.63 -10.57 -38.51
CA ARG A 515 72.69 -10.72 -37.50
C ARG A 515 72.67 -12.16 -36.95
N PRO A 516 73.44 -13.10 -37.53
CA PRO A 516 73.41 -14.49 -37.11
C PRO A 516 73.83 -14.66 -35.65
N LYS A 517 73.26 -15.66 -34.99
CA LYS A 517 73.62 -16.06 -33.62
C LYS A 517 75.11 -16.46 -33.57
N PRO A 518 75.95 -15.88 -32.69
CA PRO A 518 77.35 -16.24 -32.56
C PRO A 518 77.50 -17.64 -31.94
N ALA A 519 78.68 -18.25 -32.13
CA ALA A 519 78.90 -19.66 -31.80
C ALA A 519 79.14 -19.90 -30.29
N SER A 520 79.68 -18.91 -29.58
CA SER A 520 79.78 -18.95 -28.12
C SER A 520 78.81 -17.98 -27.44
N PHE A 521 78.30 -18.38 -26.27
CA PHE A 521 77.61 -17.47 -25.36
C PHE A 521 78.50 -16.27 -24.97
N ASP A 522 79.81 -16.44 -24.89
CA ASP A 522 80.72 -15.42 -24.37
C ASP A 522 80.90 -14.25 -25.37
N GLU A 523 80.82 -14.55 -26.67
CA GLU A 523 80.75 -13.55 -27.77
C GLU A 523 79.40 -12.81 -27.76
N ALA A 524 78.29 -13.53 -27.53
CA ALA A 524 76.98 -12.92 -27.32
C ALA A 524 76.97 -12.03 -26.07
N GLN A 525 77.64 -12.45 -24.99
CA GLN A 525 77.73 -11.74 -23.73
C GLN A 525 78.30 -10.32 -23.93
N GLU A 526 79.36 -10.17 -24.74
CA GLU A 526 79.93 -8.85 -25.05
C GLU A 526 78.95 -7.93 -25.79
N GLN A 527 78.17 -8.47 -26.73
CA GLN A 527 77.13 -7.72 -27.44
C GLN A 527 75.90 -7.40 -26.56
N LEU A 528 75.58 -8.27 -25.60
CA LEU A 528 74.38 -8.16 -24.75
C LEU A 528 74.59 -7.35 -23.46
N LYS A 529 75.82 -7.26 -22.92
CA LYS A 529 76.17 -6.59 -21.65
C LYS A 529 75.64 -5.16 -21.48
N ASN A 530 75.39 -4.44 -22.57
CA ASN A 530 74.93 -3.06 -22.54
C ASN A 530 73.41 -2.89 -22.35
N TYR A 531 72.62 -3.94 -22.61
CA TYR A 531 71.15 -3.91 -22.52
C TYR A 531 70.67 -4.06 -21.06
N ALA A 532 69.56 -3.40 -20.71
CA ALA A 532 68.95 -3.52 -19.40
C ALA A 532 68.42 -4.96 -19.18
N GLU A 533 67.81 -5.52 -20.22
CA GLU A 533 67.21 -6.85 -20.21
C GLU A 533 68.26 -7.98 -20.04
N TYR A 534 69.56 -7.70 -20.23
CA TYR A 534 70.67 -8.60 -19.86
C TYR A 534 71.06 -8.47 -18.37
N LYS A 535 70.91 -7.28 -17.78
CA LYS A 535 71.31 -6.96 -16.40
C LYS A 535 70.25 -7.34 -15.36
N ASP A 536 68.98 -7.23 -15.73
CA ASP A 536 67.85 -7.50 -14.82
C ASP A 536 67.73 -8.98 -14.44
N LEU A 537 68.18 -9.88 -15.31
CA LEU A 537 68.37 -11.29 -14.99
C LEU A 537 69.77 -11.44 -14.34
N ALA A 538 69.85 -11.98 -13.12
CA ALA A 538 71.14 -12.13 -12.42
C ALA A 538 71.90 -13.37 -12.91
N ASP A 539 71.23 -14.52 -12.91
CA ASP A 539 71.86 -15.85 -13.01
C ASP A 539 72.44 -16.11 -14.41
N GLU A 540 73.76 -16.01 -14.57
CA GLU A 540 74.43 -16.21 -15.86
C GLU A 540 74.24 -17.62 -16.43
N GLU A 541 74.05 -18.64 -15.58
CA GLU A 541 73.71 -19.99 -16.05
C GLU A 541 72.33 -20.03 -16.73
N THR A 542 71.35 -19.27 -16.23
CA THR A 542 70.02 -19.19 -16.89
C THR A 542 70.11 -18.43 -18.21
N LYS A 543 70.93 -17.36 -18.29
CA LYS A 543 71.21 -16.64 -19.54
C LYS A 543 71.84 -17.56 -20.58
N ARG A 544 72.84 -18.35 -20.17
CA ARG A 544 73.53 -19.32 -21.03
C ARG A 544 72.57 -20.38 -21.55
N ARG A 545 71.80 -21.03 -20.67
CA ARG A 545 70.80 -22.05 -21.07
C ARG A 545 69.73 -21.47 -22.01
N LEU A 546 69.25 -20.24 -21.78
CA LEU A 546 68.29 -19.57 -22.68
C LEU A 546 68.91 -19.20 -24.04
N PHE A 547 70.15 -18.69 -24.06
CA PHE A 547 70.86 -18.40 -25.29
C PHE A 547 71.16 -19.68 -26.09
N GLU A 548 71.56 -20.76 -25.43
CA GLU A 548 71.79 -22.06 -26.06
C GLU A 548 70.49 -22.58 -26.70
N ALA A 549 69.38 -22.59 -25.96
CA ALA A 549 68.06 -23.00 -26.44
C ALA A 549 67.39 -22.05 -27.46
N PHE A 550 67.88 -20.81 -27.61
CA PHE A 550 67.34 -19.85 -28.57
C PHE A 550 67.78 -20.18 -30.01
N GLU A 551 66.86 -20.70 -30.83
CA GLU A 551 67.07 -20.81 -32.29
C GLU A 551 66.44 -19.62 -33.04
N PRO A 552 67.19 -18.89 -33.89
CA PRO A 552 66.66 -17.81 -34.72
C PRO A 552 65.86 -18.38 -35.90
N SER A 553 64.64 -18.85 -35.62
CA SER A 553 63.74 -19.45 -36.61
C SER A 553 62.74 -18.46 -37.21
N LYS A 554 62.26 -18.76 -38.43
CA LYS A 554 61.58 -17.80 -39.32
C LYS A 554 60.14 -17.47 -38.92
N THR A 555 59.91 -16.25 -38.42
CA THR A 555 58.58 -15.70 -38.14
C THR A 555 58.14 -14.61 -39.14
N ALA A 556 58.42 -14.83 -40.44
CA ALA A 556 58.14 -13.85 -41.51
C ALA A 556 57.56 -14.42 -42.82
N SER A 557 56.88 -15.58 -42.80
CA SER A 557 56.18 -16.12 -44.00
C SER A 557 55.09 -17.15 -43.67
N GLN A 558 53.91 -16.69 -43.24
CA GLN A 558 52.69 -17.53 -43.30
C GLN A 558 51.36 -16.74 -43.41
N LEU A 559 51.38 -15.60 -44.12
CA LEU A 559 50.19 -14.91 -44.60
C LEU A 559 50.40 -14.46 -46.06
N VAL A 560 49.29 -14.34 -46.80
CA VAL A 560 49.18 -14.05 -48.25
C VAL A 560 49.62 -15.22 -49.15
N GLY A 561 48.66 -15.88 -49.81
CA GLY A 561 48.98 -17.03 -50.68
C GLY A 561 47.83 -17.77 -51.39
N SER A 562 46.74 -17.11 -51.80
CA SER A 562 45.83 -17.62 -52.86
C SER A 562 44.85 -16.55 -53.35
N THR A 563 44.43 -16.59 -54.62
CA THR A 563 43.49 -15.67 -55.26
C THR A 563 42.26 -16.42 -55.81
N GLY A 564 41.05 -15.91 -55.56
CA GLY A 564 39.81 -16.46 -56.11
C GLY A 564 38.54 -15.72 -55.66
N THR A 565 37.77 -15.22 -56.62
CA THR A 565 36.53 -14.42 -56.46
C THR A 565 35.36 -15.12 -57.17
N PRO A 566 34.09 -14.63 -57.13
CA PRO A 566 33.37 -13.91 -56.05
C PRO A 566 31.90 -14.38 -55.84
N ASN A 567 31.33 -14.26 -54.63
CA ASN A 567 29.94 -13.73 -54.45
C ASN A 567 29.51 -13.48 -52.98
N ALA A 568 28.45 -12.67 -52.83
CA ALA A 568 27.56 -12.45 -51.67
C ALA A 568 28.11 -11.84 -50.33
N PRO A 569 27.43 -10.83 -49.74
CA PRO A 569 27.55 -10.38 -48.33
C PRO A 569 26.58 -11.18 -47.41
N PRO A 570 26.46 -10.95 -46.06
CA PRO A 570 26.97 -9.88 -45.17
C PRO A 570 27.71 -10.48 -43.93
N PRO A 571 27.77 -9.92 -42.69
CA PRO A 571 27.46 -8.57 -42.18
C PRO A 571 28.61 -7.88 -41.40
N ALA A 572 28.41 -6.62 -41.00
CA ALA A 572 29.38 -5.85 -40.21
C ALA A 572 29.32 -6.20 -38.71
N SER A 573 30.44 -6.63 -38.13
CA SER A 573 30.60 -6.84 -36.68
C SER A 573 31.58 -5.81 -36.07
N LYS A 574 31.24 -5.32 -34.88
CA LYS A 574 31.83 -4.13 -34.25
C LYS A 574 33.25 -4.39 -33.74
N LEU A 575 34.16 -3.43 -33.95
CA LEU A 575 35.46 -3.38 -33.28
C LEU A 575 35.27 -3.36 -31.74
N PRO A 576 35.93 -4.24 -30.97
CA PRO A 576 35.96 -4.11 -29.52
C PRO A 576 36.79 -2.89 -29.11
N ARG A 577 36.25 -2.07 -28.19
CA ARG A 577 36.97 -0.91 -27.63
C ARG A 577 38.23 -1.37 -26.89
N LYS A 578 39.31 -0.57 -26.95
CA LYS A 578 40.42 -0.68 -26.01
C LYS A 578 39.87 -0.60 -24.58
N ARG A 579 40.05 -1.66 -23.78
CA ARG A 579 40.00 -1.52 -22.32
C ARG A 579 41.29 -0.81 -21.89
N GLN A 580 41.17 0.40 -21.36
CA GLN A 580 42.22 0.94 -20.50
C GLN A 580 42.24 0.09 -19.23
N MET A 581 43.42 -0.35 -18.80
CA MET A 581 43.58 -0.88 -17.45
C MET A 581 43.67 0.30 -16.50
N THR A 582 42.92 0.24 -15.40
CA THR A 582 43.09 1.14 -14.27
C THR A 582 44.43 0.87 -13.59
N PRO A 583 45.09 1.88 -13.00
CA PRO A 583 46.22 1.63 -12.11
C PRO A 583 45.82 0.68 -10.98
N VAL A 584 46.74 -0.17 -10.54
CA VAL A 584 46.64 -0.84 -9.26
C VAL A 584 47.24 0.11 -8.23
N GLU A 585 46.42 0.64 -7.35
CA GLU A 585 46.90 1.36 -6.18
C GLU A 585 47.55 0.36 -5.21
N LEU A 586 48.72 0.73 -4.71
CA LEU A 586 49.46 -0.04 -3.70
C LEU A 586 49.30 0.70 -2.37
N ASP A 587 48.43 0.18 -1.51
CA ASP A 587 48.44 0.55 -0.09
C ASP A 587 49.79 0.16 0.53
N TYR A 588 50.31 1.04 1.38
CA TYR A 588 51.61 0.96 2.05
C TYR A 588 51.46 1.21 3.55
#